data_AF-A0A6H9RUK1-F1
#
_entry.id   AF-A0A6H9RUK1-F1
#
_cell.length_a   1.000
_cell.length_b   1.000
_cell.length_c   1.000
_cell.angle_alpha   90.00
_cell.angle_beta   90.00
_cell.angle_gamma   90.00
#
_symmetry.space_group_name_H-M   'P 1'
#
loop_
_entity.id
_entity.type
_entity.pdbx_description
1 polymer ?
#
loop_
_entity_poly.entity_id
_entity_poly.type
_entity_poly.pdbx_seq_one_letter_code
_entity_poly.pdbx_strand_id
1 'polypeptide(L)'
;PLAVPLVRAFPGLPQSMANELASQAIGQDRVRLTEGRVGEGLGSQCAEALRELRLSRALRALERGESSVDRDRIIMGLVGSAPQLQGRVRLRLFLRELANPLEVGETGPLKIIRQEGELYRSFDEEGHELADALDLEAALLRALPDDARRALGLNIWQGD
;
A
#
# COMPACT_ATOMS: atom_id res chain seq x y z
N PRO A 1 17.14 -13.61 24.07
CA PRO A 1 15.79 -13.06 24.36
C PRO A 1 14.69 -13.80 23.58
N LEU A 2 13.55 -14.14 24.21
CA LEU A 2 12.47 -14.96 23.62
C LEU A 2 11.77 -14.30 22.42
N ALA A 3 11.92 -12.99 22.22
CA ALA A 3 11.33 -12.26 21.10
C ALA A 3 12.11 -12.37 19.78
N VAL A 4 13.38 -12.80 19.81
CA VAL A 4 14.24 -12.87 18.61
C VAL A 4 13.63 -13.74 17.49
N PRO A 5 13.07 -14.93 17.78
CA PRO A 5 12.42 -15.75 16.74
C PRO A 5 11.24 -15.04 16.09
N LEU A 6 10.48 -14.23 16.86
CA LEU A 6 9.33 -13.48 16.36
C LEU A 6 9.78 -12.37 15.41
N VAL A 7 10.75 -11.55 15.79
CA VAL A 7 11.26 -10.46 14.92
C VAL A 7 11.85 -11.02 13.63
N ARG A 8 12.53 -12.17 13.70
CA ARG A 8 13.07 -12.83 12.50
C ARG A 8 11.97 -13.37 11.58
N ALA A 9 10.93 -13.99 12.14
CA ALA A 9 9.81 -14.54 11.37
C ALA A 9 8.87 -13.43 10.85
N PHE A 10 8.79 -12.30 11.55
CA PHE A 10 7.92 -11.17 11.25
C PHE A 10 8.70 -9.84 11.28
N PRO A 11 9.54 -9.55 10.27
CA PRO A 11 10.45 -8.39 10.28
C PRO A 11 9.79 -7.02 10.41
N GLY A 12 8.49 -6.90 10.13
CA GLY A 12 7.72 -5.66 10.29
C GLY A 12 7.17 -5.42 11.70
N LEU A 13 7.30 -6.40 12.61
CA LEU A 13 6.78 -6.31 13.97
C LEU A 13 7.75 -5.51 14.86
N PRO A 14 7.31 -4.42 15.53
CA PRO A 14 8.15 -3.67 16.44
C PRO A 14 8.68 -4.53 17.59
N GLN A 15 9.91 -4.25 18.02
CA GLN A 15 10.55 -4.99 19.12
C GLN A 15 9.71 -5.01 20.40
N SER A 16 9.02 -3.92 20.73
CA SER A 16 8.13 -3.83 21.89
C SER A 16 6.97 -4.83 21.79
N MET A 17 6.28 -4.89 20.65
CA MET A 17 5.19 -5.84 20.41
C MET A 17 5.70 -7.29 20.39
N ALA A 18 6.86 -7.54 19.77
CA ALA A 18 7.48 -8.87 19.80
C ALA A 18 7.84 -9.30 21.22
N ASN A 19 8.34 -8.40 22.05
CA ASN A 19 8.62 -8.67 23.46
C ASN A 19 7.34 -8.99 24.24
N GLU A 20 6.27 -8.23 24.02
CA GLU A 20 4.98 -8.44 24.66
C GLU A 20 4.39 -9.80 24.29
N LEU A 21 4.31 -10.13 22.99
CA LEU A 21 3.82 -11.42 22.50
C LEU A 21 4.66 -12.59 23.02
N ALA A 22 5.99 -12.45 23.04
CA ALA A 22 6.88 -13.47 23.60
C ALA A 22 6.71 -13.63 25.12
N SER A 23 6.38 -12.56 25.85
CA SER A 23 6.17 -12.60 27.30
C SER A 23 4.88 -13.34 27.68
N GLN A 24 3.86 -13.28 26.81
CA GLN A 24 2.58 -13.96 26.98
C GLN A 24 2.62 -15.43 26.53
N ALA A 25 3.70 -15.86 25.87
CA ALA A 25 3.85 -17.24 25.42
C ALA A 25 3.97 -18.23 26.59
N ILE A 26 3.14 -19.26 26.56
CA ILE A 26 3.06 -20.32 27.57
C ILE A 26 3.16 -21.71 26.92
N GLY A 27 3.37 -22.74 27.75
CA GLY A 27 3.37 -24.13 27.32
C GLY A 27 4.33 -24.41 26.15
N GLN A 28 3.83 -25.09 25.12
CA GLN A 28 4.64 -25.51 23.97
C GLN A 28 5.18 -24.32 23.15
N ASP A 29 4.46 -23.21 23.07
CA ASP A 29 4.94 -22.04 22.33
C ASP A 29 6.15 -21.41 23.02
N ARG A 30 6.16 -21.38 24.37
CA ARG A 30 7.33 -20.93 25.12
C ARG A 30 8.54 -21.85 24.88
N VAL A 31 8.34 -23.17 24.87
CA VAL A 31 9.41 -24.14 24.56
C VAL A 31 9.95 -23.91 23.15
N ARG A 32 9.08 -23.75 22.15
CA ARG A 32 9.48 -23.47 20.76
C ARG A 32 10.29 -22.18 20.65
N LEU A 33 9.90 -21.11 21.35
CA LEU A 33 10.67 -19.87 21.37
C LEU A 33 12.08 -20.06 21.93
N THR A 34 12.25 -20.90 22.96
CA THR A 34 13.59 -21.23 23.49
C THR A 34 14.44 -22.02 22.49
N GLU A 35 13.81 -22.81 21.63
CA GLU A 35 14.45 -23.51 20.50
C GLU A 35 14.67 -22.60 19.27
N GLY A 36 14.29 -21.33 19.35
CA GLY A 36 14.42 -20.39 18.24
C GLY A 36 13.33 -20.54 17.17
N ARG A 37 12.21 -21.20 17.47
CA ARG A 37 11.09 -21.47 16.56
C ARG A 37 9.83 -20.72 17.00
N VAL A 38 8.91 -20.51 16.06
CA VAL A 38 7.60 -19.92 16.33
C VAL A 38 6.54 -20.99 16.10
N GLY A 39 5.73 -21.27 17.11
CA GLY A 39 4.59 -22.18 16.98
C GLY A 39 3.47 -21.55 16.17
N GLU A 40 2.58 -22.37 15.63
CA GLU A 40 1.48 -21.91 14.76
C GLU A 40 0.56 -20.89 15.44
N GLY A 41 0.13 -21.16 16.68
CA GLY A 41 -0.76 -20.28 17.44
C GLY A 41 -0.14 -18.91 17.68
N LEU A 42 1.08 -18.86 18.23
CA LEU A 42 1.82 -17.61 18.40
C LEU A 42 2.16 -16.92 17.06
N GLY A 43 2.41 -17.70 16.01
CA GLY A 43 2.64 -17.17 14.66
C GLY A 43 1.40 -16.48 14.10
N SER A 44 0.22 -17.05 14.30
CA SER A 44 -1.06 -16.43 13.93
C SER A 44 -1.29 -15.11 14.67
N GLN A 45 -1.01 -15.07 15.98
CA GLN A 45 -1.09 -13.83 16.77
C GLN A 45 -0.13 -12.75 16.27
N CYS A 46 1.11 -13.12 15.92
CA CYS A 46 2.08 -12.17 15.37
C CYS A 46 1.63 -11.63 14.00
N ALA A 47 1.07 -12.50 13.15
CA ALA A 47 0.56 -12.11 11.85
C ALA A 47 -0.61 -11.12 11.98
N GLU A 48 -1.53 -11.38 12.89
CA GLU A 48 -2.67 -10.48 13.14
C GLU A 48 -2.23 -9.14 13.72
N ALA A 49 -1.36 -9.16 14.74
CA ALA A 49 -0.82 -7.94 15.34
C ALA A 49 -0.07 -7.07 14.31
N LEU A 50 0.69 -7.71 13.40
CA LEU A 50 1.36 -7.01 12.31
C LEU A 50 0.36 -6.43 11.30
N ARG A 51 -0.71 -7.17 10.97
CA ARG A 51 -1.78 -6.72 10.08
C ARG A 51 -2.48 -5.48 10.65
N GLU A 52 -2.89 -5.51 11.90
CA GLU A 52 -3.55 -4.38 12.57
C GLU A 52 -2.66 -3.14 12.61
N LEU A 53 -1.36 -3.32 12.91
CA LEU A 53 -0.39 -2.23 12.90
C LEU A 53 -0.24 -1.60 11.52
N ARG A 54 -0.11 -2.43 10.47
CA ARG A 54 0.00 -1.96 9.08
C ARG A 54 -1.25 -1.20 8.65
N LEU A 55 -2.43 -1.73 8.94
CA LEU A 55 -3.70 -1.05 8.66
C LEU A 55 -3.78 0.31 9.39
N SER A 56 -3.46 0.34 10.69
CA SER A 56 -3.48 1.57 11.50
C SER A 56 -2.48 2.62 11.02
N ARG A 57 -1.34 2.20 10.44
CA ARG A 57 -0.36 3.10 9.82
C ARG A 57 -0.86 3.60 8.47
N ALA A 58 -1.40 2.71 7.64
CA ALA A 58 -1.93 3.05 6.33
C ALA A 58 -3.08 4.07 6.43
N LEU A 59 -4.00 3.89 7.39
CA LEU A 59 -5.09 4.83 7.63
C LEU A 59 -4.60 6.19 8.12
N ARG A 60 -3.59 6.24 9.00
CA ARG A 60 -2.98 7.50 9.43
C ARG A 60 -2.24 8.22 8.30
N ALA A 61 -1.50 7.48 7.48
CA ALA A 61 -0.85 8.03 6.29
C ALA A 61 -1.89 8.59 5.31
N LEU A 62 -3.01 7.87 5.13
CA LEU A 62 -4.13 8.31 4.29
C LEU A 62 -4.74 9.62 4.82
N GLU A 63 -5.00 9.71 6.12
CA GLU A 63 -5.54 10.92 6.77
C GLU A 63 -4.62 12.13 6.59
N ARG A 64 -3.30 11.92 6.58
CA ARG A 64 -2.29 12.99 6.49
C ARG A 64 -1.83 13.31 5.06
N GLY A 65 -2.24 12.51 4.08
CA GLY A 65 -1.70 12.59 2.72
C GLY A 65 -0.22 12.17 2.64
N GLU A 66 0.27 11.36 3.58
CA GLU A 66 1.65 10.85 3.58
C GLU A 66 1.77 9.62 2.65
N SER A 67 2.84 9.57 1.87
CA SER A 67 3.14 8.42 1.01
C SER A 67 3.49 7.19 1.85
N SER A 68 2.87 6.06 1.55
CA SER A 68 3.35 4.74 2.00
C SER A 68 2.76 3.65 1.13
N VAL A 69 3.48 2.53 0.99
CA VAL A 69 3.05 1.37 0.20
C VAL A 69 1.64 0.89 0.58
N ASP A 70 1.33 0.79 1.87
CA ASP A 70 0.04 0.26 2.31
C ASP A 70 -1.10 1.27 2.09
N ARG A 71 -0.84 2.57 2.25
CA ARG A 71 -1.79 3.63 1.91
C ARG A 71 -2.06 3.69 0.41
N ASP A 72 -1.01 3.59 -0.41
CA ASP A 72 -1.13 3.63 -1.87
C ASP A 72 -1.85 2.41 -2.42
N ARG A 73 -1.67 1.23 -1.81
CA ARG A 73 -2.49 0.05 -2.08
C ARG A 73 -3.97 0.29 -1.81
N ILE A 74 -4.31 0.95 -0.71
CA ILE A 74 -5.70 1.30 -0.40
C ILE A 74 -6.25 2.21 -1.49
N ILE A 75 -5.53 3.27 -1.87
CA ILE A 75 -5.97 4.20 -2.92
C ILE A 75 -6.17 3.49 -4.26
N MET A 76 -5.18 2.72 -4.72
CA MET A 76 -5.31 1.95 -5.97
C MET A 76 -6.48 0.96 -5.90
N GLY A 77 -6.67 0.30 -4.76
CA GLY A 77 -7.83 -0.57 -4.53
C GLY A 77 -9.17 0.18 -4.62
N LEU A 78 -9.26 1.38 -4.06
CA LEU A 78 -10.44 2.24 -4.15
C LEU A 78 -10.72 2.63 -5.60
N VAL A 79 -9.71 3.08 -6.35
CA VAL A 79 -9.83 3.39 -7.79
C VAL A 79 -10.32 2.17 -8.57
N GLY A 80 -9.76 0.98 -8.32
CA GLY A 80 -10.16 -0.24 -9.02
C GLY A 80 -11.57 -0.74 -8.65
N SER A 81 -12.02 -0.46 -7.44
CA SER A 81 -13.36 -0.84 -6.96
C SER A 81 -14.48 0.12 -7.38
N ALA A 82 -14.14 1.34 -7.82
CA ALA A 82 -15.11 2.36 -8.19
C ALA A 82 -15.92 1.94 -9.44
N PRO A 83 -17.23 1.69 -9.32
CA PRO A 83 -18.05 1.21 -10.44
C PRO A 83 -18.05 2.16 -11.65
N GLN A 84 -17.94 3.46 -11.40
CA GLN A 84 -17.89 4.50 -12.43
C GLN A 84 -16.62 4.41 -13.29
N LEU A 85 -15.54 3.82 -12.76
CA LEU A 85 -14.25 3.70 -13.45
C LEU A 85 -14.07 2.34 -14.15
N GLN A 86 -14.96 1.37 -13.89
CA GLN A 86 -14.89 0.06 -14.53
C GLN A 86 -14.91 0.20 -16.06
N GLY A 87 -13.93 -0.42 -16.70
CA GLY A 87 -13.76 -0.38 -18.16
C GLY A 87 -13.07 0.87 -18.72
N ARG A 88 -12.83 1.90 -17.89
CA ARG A 88 -12.33 3.23 -18.33
C ARG A 88 -10.89 3.52 -17.92
N VAL A 89 -10.32 2.68 -17.05
CA VAL A 89 -8.99 2.90 -16.48
C VAL A 89 -8.13 1.66 -16.63
N ARG A 90 -6.86 1.88 -16.99
CA ARG A 90 -5.79 0.90 -16.94
C ARG A 90 -4.54 1.59 -16.39
N LEU A 91 -4.20 1.32 -15.13
CA LEU A 91 -3.16 2.04 -14.40
C LEU A 91 -2.07 1.08 -13.91
N ARG A 92 -0.83 1.56 -13.90
CA ARG A 92 0.31 0.94 -13.23
C ARG A 92 0.99 1.96 -12.30
N LEU A 93 1.04 1.67 -11.01
CA LEU A 93 1.75 2.48 -10.03
C LEU A 93 3.03 1.77 -9.58
N PHE A 94 4.18 2.35 -9.88
CA PHE A 94 5.49 1.87 -9.47
C PHE A 94 5.91 2.56 -8.16
N LEU A 95 6.10 1.76 -7.12
CA LEU A 95 6.58 2.19 -5.81
C LEU A 95 8.00 1.69 -5.59
N ARG A 96 8.82 2.48 -4.89
CA ARG A 96 10.24 2.19 -4.69
C ARG A 96 10.47 0.89 -3.92
N GLU A 97 9.59 0.57 -2.97
CA GLU A 97 9.72 -0.60 -2.11
C GLU A 97 9.10 -1.88 -2.72
N LEU A 98 8.45 -1.79 -3.89
CA LEU A 98 7.81 -2.93 -4.54
C LEU A 98 8.57 -3.38 -5.79
N ALA A 99 8.74 -4.70 -5.93
CA ALA A 99 9.33 -5.29 -7.12
C ALA A 99 8.41 -5.23 -8.35
N ASN A 100 7.09 -5.26 -8.13
CA ASN A 100 6.07 -5.23 -9.18
C ASN A 100 5.15 -4.02 -8.95
N PRO A 101 4.63 -3.40 -10.02
CA PRO A 101 3.69 -2.30 -9.90
C PRO A 101 2.37 -2.77 -9.29
N LEU A 102 1.64 -1.83 -8.68
CA LEU A 102 0.23 -2.00 -8.41
C LEU A 102 -0.54 -1.73 -9.70
N GLU A 103 -1.39 -2.67 -10.11
CA GLU A 103 -2.16 -2.57 -11.34
C GLU A 103 -3.65 -2.42 -11.05
N VAL A 104 -4.34 -1.59 -11.83
CA VAL A 104 -5.79 -1.38 -11.74
C VAL A 104 -6.40 -1.36 -13.14
N GLY A 105 -7.46 -2.14 -13.31
CA GLY A 105 -8.22 -2.23 -14.55
C GLY A 105 -7.47 -2.91 -15.69
N GLU A 106 -8.22 -3.42 -16.66
CA GLU A 106 -7.70 -4.27 -17.75
C GLU A 106 -7.85 -3.64 -19.13
N THR A 107 -8.72 -2.63 -19.25
CA THR A 107 -9.13 -2.01 -20.52
C THR A 107 -8.96 -0.50 -20.50
N GLY A 108 -8.82 0.10 -21.69
CA GLY A 108 -8.55 1.52 -21.84
C GLY A 108 -7.05 1.82 -22.00
N PRO A 109 -6.70 3.10 -22.24
CA PRO A 109 -5.31 3.50 -22.45
C PRO A 109 -4.50 3.28 -21.16
N LEU A 110 -3.32 2.68 -21.30
CA LEU A 110 -2.45 2.46 -20.16
C LEU A 110 -1.87 3.79 -19.67
N LYS A 111 -1.89 4.00 -18.37
CA LYS A 111 -1.22 5.12 -17.71
C LYS A 111 -0.28 4.60 -16.64
N ILE A 112 0.89 5.23 -16.56
CA ILE A 112 1.96 4.82 -15.68
C ILE A 112 2.21 5.93 -14.68
N ILE A 113 2.25 5.60 -13.39
CA ILE A 113 2.60 6.51 -12.32
C ILE A 113 3.84 5.97 -11.63
N ARG A 114 4.84 6.81 -11.41
CA ARG A 114 6.09 6.45 -10.73
C ARG A 114 6.29 7.32 -9.51
N GLN A 115 6.63 6.70 -8.39
CA GLN A 115 7.01 7.41 -7.17
C GLN A 115 8.42 8.02 -7.30
N GLU A 116 8.54 9.30 -7.00
CA GLU A 116 9.75 10.12 -6.98
C GLU A 116 9.90 10.79 -5.61
N GLY A 117 10.63 10.14 -4.69
CA GLY A 117 10.65 10.56 -3.29
C GLY A 117 9.27 10.38 -2.65
N GLU A 118 8.67 11.46 -2.16
CA GLU A 118 7.32 11.48 -1.59
C GLU A 118 6.24 11.87 -2.62
N LEU A 119 6.63 12.22 -3.84
CA LEU A 119 5.75 12.65 -4.92
C LEU A 119 5.63 11.59 -6.02
N TYR A 120 4.78 11.85 -7.00
CA TYR A 120 4.39 10.92 -8.05
C TYR A 120 4.30 11.65 -9.39
N ARG A 121 4.92 11.06 -10.40
CA ARG A 121 4.88 11.57 -11.77
C ARG A 121 4.09 10.62 -12.65
N SER A 122 3.22 11.17 -13.50
CA SER A 122 2.33 10.41 -14.38
C SER A 122 2.75 10.50 -15.84
N PHE A 123 2.56 9.38 -16.55
CA PHE A 123 2.97 9.19 -17.94
C PHE A 123 1.87 8.48 -18.74
N ASP A 124 1.83 8.73 -20.05
CA ASP A 124 1.06 7.91 -20.99
C ASP A 124 1.76 6.57 -21.33
N GLU A 125 1.20 5.83 -22.28
CA GLU A 125 1.72 4.50 -22.67
C GLU A 125 3.00 4.62 -23.50
N GLU A 126 3.16 5.74 -24.20
CA GLU A 126 4.32 6.12 -25.00
C GLU A 126 5.49 6.66 -24.13
N GLY A 127 5.21 6.99 -22.87
CA GLY A 127 6.18 7.49 -21.90
C GLY A 127 6.31 9.01 -21.87
N HIS A 128 5.38 9.75 -22.48
CA HIS A 128 5.31 11.20 -22.32
C HIS A 128 4.73 11.55 -20.95
N GLU A 129 5.32 12.58 -20.34
CA GLU A 129 4.85 13.12 -19.07
C GLU A 129 3.47 13.78 -19.23
N LEU A 130 2.57 13.47 -18.31
CA LEU A 130 1.23 14.05 -18.26
C LEU A 130 1.14 15.24 -17.31
N ALA A 131 2.01 15.28 -16.30
CA ALA A 131 2.15 16.36 -15.34
C ALA A 131 3.50 16.29 -14.62
N ASP A 132 3.89 17.40 -13.99
CA ASP A 132 4.96 17.43 -12.99
C ASP A 132 4.68 16.47 -11.82
N ALA A 133 5.70 16.22 -10.99
CA ALA A 133 5.56 15.40 -9.80
C ALA A 133 4.62 16.07 -8.78
N LEU A 134 3.57 15.35 -8.38
CA LEU A 134 2.50 15.80 -7.49
C LEU A 134 2.25 14.77 -6.38
N ASP A 135 1.34 15.05 -5.44
CA ASP A 135 0.80 13.99 -4.57
C ASP A 135 0.09 12.90 -5.40
N LEU A 136 -0.15 11.73 -4.80
CA LEU A 136 -0.67 10.58 -5.53
C LEU A 136 -2.05 10.86 -6.14
N GLU A 137 -2.94 11.50 -5.39
CA GLU A 137 -4.29 11.83 -5.83
C GLU A 137 -4.27 12.78 -7.03
N ALA A 138 -3.47 13.83 -6.99
CA ALA A 138 -3.33 14.76 -8.11
C ALA A 138 -2.64 14.09 -9.30
N ALA A 139 -1.61 13.27 -9.09
CA ALA A 139 -0.99 12.49 -10.15
C ALA A 139 -1.98 11.50 -10.81
N LEU A 140 -2.83 10.85 -10.01
CA LEU A 140 -3.93 10.01 -10.50
C LEU A 140 -4.91 10.83 -11.32
N LEU A 141 -5.36 12.00 -10.84
CA LEU A 141 -6.27 12.86 -11.59
C LEU A 141 -5.68 13.31 -12.93
N ARG A 142 -4.39 13.64 -12.98
CA ARG A 142 -3.69 13.97 -14.22
C ARG A 142 -3.55 12.76 -15.16
N ALA A 143 -3.37 11.56 -14.60
CA ALA A 143 -3.26 10.32 -15.37
C ALA A 143 -4.61 9.86 -15.96
N LEU A 144 -5.71 10.01 -15.21
CA LEU A 144 -7.01 9.49 -15.59
C LEU A 144 -7.47 10.03 -16.95
N PRO A 145 -8.02 9.19 -17.85
CA PRO A 145 -8.69 9.67 -19.06
C PRO A 145 -9.85 10.65 -18.77
N ASP A 146 -10.17 11.51 -19.72
CA ASP A 146 -11.23 12.53 -19.58
C ASP A 146 -12.61 11.94 -19.27
N ASP A 147 -12.95 10.80 -19.85
CA ASP A 147 -14.21 10.11 -19.62
C ASP A 147 -14.26 9.48 -18.22
N ALA A 148 -13.15 8.92 -17.75
CA ALA A 148 -12.98 8.45 -16.37
C ALA A 148 -13.16 9.59 -15.36
N ARG A 149 -12.53 10.75 -15.58
CA ARG A 149 -12.73 11.93 -14.71
C ARG A 149 -14.16 12.44 -14.73
N ARG A 150 -14.78 12.55 -15.91
CA ARG A 150 -16.18 12.94 -16.05
C ARG A 150 -17.13 11.97 -15.34
N ALA A 151 -16.86 10.67 -15.38
CA ALA A 151 -17.65 9.66 -14.67
C ALA A 151 -17.57 9.80 -13.14
N LEU A 152 -16.48 10.39 -12.61
CA LEU A 152 -16.34 10.78 -11.21
C LEU A 152 -16.89 12.18 -10.89
N GLY A 153 -17.39 12.91 -11.89
CA GLY A 153 -17.80 14.31 -11.73
C GLY A 153 -16.64 15.28 -11.49
N LEU A 154 -15.42 14.92 -11.89
CA LEU A 154 -14.20 15.71 -11.68
C LEU A 154 -13.81 16.45 -12.95
N ASN A 155 -13.41 17.71 -12.84
CA ASN A 155 -12.98 18.53 -13.96
C ASN A 155 -11.67 19.28 -13.60
N ILE A 156 -10.57 18.91 -14.26
CA ILE A 156 -9.23 19.43 -13.94
C ILE A 156 -8.88 20.74 -14.68
N TRP A 157 -9.82 21.26 -15.48
CA TRP A 157 -9.70 22.54 -16.19
C TRP A 157 -10.38 23.70 -15.44
N GLN A 158 -10.98 23.44 -14.27
CA GLN A 158 -11.51 24.48 -13.39
C GLN A 158 -10.41 24.90 -12.41
N GLY A 159 -9.53 25.79 -12.87
CA GLY A 159 -8.50 26.40 -12.02
C GLY A 159 -7.20 26.65 -12.76
N ASP A 160 -7.21 27.69 -13.60
CA ASP A 160 -6.12 28.65 -13.76
C ASP A 160 -6.71 30.06 -13.56
#